data_AF-A0A8H7GU79-F1
#
_entry.id   AF-A0A8H7GU79-F1
#
_cell.length_a   1.000
_cell.length_b   1.000
_cell.length_c   1.000
_cell.angle_alpha   90.00
_cell.angle_beta   90.00
_cell.angle_gamma   90.00
#
_symmetry.space_group_name_H-M   'P 1'
#
loop_
_entity.id
_entity.type
_entity.pdbx_description
1 polymer ?
#
loop_
_entity_poly.entity_id
_entity_poly.type
_entity_poly.pdbx_seq_one_letter_code
_entity_poly.pdbx_strand_id
1 'polypeptide(L)'
;MSEKRFLSVSDRFIADLEKVPLSVAHGEEPKIHLLIHGMRYLRLTNYPLESFEEGAEFIQSLTKFFCKSQNLTIVFAYAEVLSSLILPLASELTAEANHPLWVEATTQMYKKAHRLCYNSSTASQVAGSTARPAQNTVKSTIYNEGDSALILMTSALAVSSQDLFGETWFELIESNINRLKPKVETAMKTRYMTCISRLVWVYINRLPDTLNNTVKKLDRLFDLLFFGPNVSGRKQQWLTHDIELINSVAEIIRIVAFLHFNYVLDNVILKLLRGSFGGMSLENVSPEKLILVVKAYTLCLRDFKSGKKPEFPKEEIGNNETDEIICLASNKSIKALFEKNGNKIVSKVEQFDV
;
A
#
# COMPACT_ATOMS: atom_id res chain seq x y z
N MET A 1 25.41 9.62 -1.95
CA MET A 1 26.37 9.27 -3.04
C MET A 1 25.65 9.11 -4.38
N SER A 2 24.45 8.51 -4.47
CA SER A 2 23.72 8.41 -5.75
C SER A 2 23.23 9.77 -6.30
N GLU A 3 22.70 10.67 -5.47
CA GLU A 3 22.24 12.00 -5.93
C GLU A 3 23.35 12.80 -6.64
N LYS A 4 24.60 12.72 -6.14
CA LYS A 4 25.73 13.46 -6.71
C LYS A 4 26.34 12.81 -7.97
N ARG A 5 25.91 11.61 -8.34
CA ARG A 5 26.45 10.82 -9.47
C ARG A 5 25.36 10.11 -10.28
N PHE A 6 24.10 10.57 -10.18
CA PHE A 6 22.93 9.87 -10.71
C PHE A 6 23.14 9.50 -12.18
N LEU A 7 23.40 10.50 -13.03
CA LEU A 7 23.72 10.35 -14.46
C LEU A 7 24.76 9.27 -14.74
N SER A 8 25.96 9.38 -14.17
CA SER A 8 27.04 8.41 -14.44
C SER A 8 26.69 6.98 -14.04
N VAL A 9 25.84 6.80 -13.03
CA VAL A 9 25.43 5.48 -12.54
C VAL A 9 24.25 4.97 -13.37
N SER A 10 23.26 5.80 -13.67
CA SER A 10 22.12 5.45 -14.53
C SER A 10 22.60 5.07 -15.92
N ASP A 11 23.49 5.85 -16.53
CA ASP A 11 24.00 5.59 -17.89
C ASP A 11 24.75 4.27 -17.96
N ARG A 12 25.53 3.95 -16.91
CA ARG A 12 26.22 2.67 -16.83
C ARG A 12 25.24 1.50 -16.73
N PHE A 13 24.18 1.64 -15.93
CA PHE A 13 23.13 0.63 -15.86
C PHE A 13 22.42 0.46 -17.21
N ILE A 14 22.06 1.55 -17.88
CA ILE A 14 21.43 1.49 -19.20
C ILE A 14 22.35 0.80 -20.21
N ALA A 15 23.63 1.17 -20.27
CA ALA A 15 24.61 0.55 -21.16
C ALA A 15 24.81 -0.96 -20.88
N ASP A 16 24.71 -1.38 -19.62
CA ASP A 16 24.80 -2.80 -19.26
C ASP A 16 23.49 -3.55 -19.58
N LEU A 17 22.32 -2.90 -19.45
CA LEU A 17 21.02 -3.47 -19.83
C LEU A 17 20.84 -3.59 -21.34
N GLU A 18 21.41 -2.69 -22.14
CA GLU A 18 21.37 -2.77 -23.61
C GLU A 18 22.07 -4.02 -24.16
N LYS A 19 23.04 -4.56 -23.42
CA LYS A 19 23.76 -5.79 -23.79
C LYS A 19 22.93 -7.05 -23.51
N VAL A 20 21.82 -6.94 -22.79
CA VAL A 20 20.99 -8.08 -22.41
C VAL A 20 20.11 -8.51 -23.60
N PRO A 21 20.22 -9.75 -24.09
CA PRO A 21 19.38 -10.24 -25.18
C PRO A 21 17.92 -10.36 -24.75
N LEU A 22 16.99 -10.25 -25.70
CA LEU A 22 15.54 -10.35 -25.45
C LEU A 22 15.12 -11.69 -24.81
N SER A 23 15.80 -12.77 -25.18
CA SER A 23 15.64 -14.12 -24.63
C SER A 23 16.93 -14.51 -23.94
N VAL A 24 16.92 -14.50 -22.61
CA VAL A 24 18.08 -14.81 -21.77
C VAL A 24 18.09 -16.31 -21.47
N ALA A 25 19.24 -16.96 -21.63
CA ALA A 25 19.41 -18.35 -21.22
C ALA A 25 19.30 -18.49 -19.69
N HIS A 26 18.71 -19.59 -19.21
CA HIS A 26 18.38 -19.76 -17.79
C HIS A 26 19.56 -19.59 -16.83
N GLY A 27 20.79 -19.91 -17.27
CA GLY A 27 22.02 -19.72 -16.47
C GLY A 27 22.45 -18.26 -16.27
N GLU A 28 22.00 -17.33 -17.12
CA GLU A 28 22.35 -15.91 -17.04
C GLU A 28 21.27 -15.08 -16.32
N GLU A 29 20.06 -15.64 -16.12
CA GLU A 29 18.96 -14.97 -15.40
C GLU A 29 19.36 -14.44 -14.01
N PRO A 30 20.09 -15.18 -13.15
CA PRO A 30 20.46 -14.68 -11.82
C PRO A 30 21.40 -13.47 -11.86
N LYS A 31 22.30 -13.40 -12.84
CA LYS A 31 23.23 -12.27 -13.00
C LYS A 31 22.47 -11.01 -13.41
N ILE A 32 21.54 -11.16 -14.35
CA ILE A 32 20.70 -10.05 -14.83
C ILE A 32 19.72 -9.61 -13.74
N HIS A 33 19.16 -10.55 -12.98
CA HIS A 33 18.35 -10.25 -11.80
C HIS A 33 19.14 -9.38 -10.80
N LEU A 34 20.38 -9.76 -10.47
CA LEU A 34 21.22 -8.99 -9.56
C LEU A 34 21.54 -7.59 -10.11
N LEU A 35 21.84 -7.48 -11.40
CA LEU A 35 22.05 -6.19 -12.08
C LEU A 35 20.83 -5.28 -11.94
N ILE A 36 19.64 -5.81 -12.23
CA ILE A 36 18.38 -5.09 -12.11
C ILE A 36 18.14 -4.64 -10.67
N HIS A 37 18.28 -5.56 -9.71
CA HIS A 37 18.12 -5.25 -8.29
C HIS A 37 19.14 -4.23 -7.78
N GLY A 38 20.32 -4.12 -8.38
CA GLY A 38 21.31 -3.10 -8.05
C GLY A 38 20.78 -1.68 -8.25
N MET A 39 19.82 -1.48 -9.16
CA MET A 39 19.24 -0.16 -9.45
C MET A 39 18.31 0.34 -8.33
N ARG A 40 17.78 -0.53 -7.45
CA ARG A 40 16.81 -0.14 -6.38
C ARG A 40 17.30 0.95 -5.43
N TYR A 41 18.62 1.18 -5.37
CA TYR A 41 19.24 2.15 -4.47
C TYR A 41 19.44 3.52 -5.13
N LEU A 42 19.10 3.64 -6.42
CA LEU A 42 19.03 4.95 -7.07
C LEU A 42 17.91 5.76 -6.42
N ARG A 43 18.19 7.04 -6.21
CA ARG A 43 17.24 7.99 -5.66
C ARG A 43 16.87 8.96 -6.77
N LEU A 44 15.60 8.93 -7.12
CA LEU A 44 15.01 9.92 -8.01
C LEU A 44 14.59 11.13 -7.16
N THR A 45 14.67 12.31 -7.75
CA THR A 45 14.27 13.57 -7.11
C THR A 45 13.35 14.32 -8.06
N ASN A 46 12.29 14.96 -7.52
CA ASN A 46 11.40 15.80 -8.32
C ASN A 46 11.93 17.23 -8.53
N TYR A 47 13.00 17.62 -7.82
CA TYR A 47 13.60 18.94 -7.89
C TYR A 47 15.14 18.87 -7.80
N PRO A 48 15.89 19.70 -8.55
CA PRO A 48 15.44 20.66 -9.57
C PRO A 48 14.85 19.95 -10.80
N LEU A 49 14.13 20.71 -11.65
CA LEU A 49 13.40 20.15 -12.80
C LEU A 49 14.31 19.35 -13.74
N GLU A 50 15.54 19.82 -13.97
CA GLU A 50 16.56 19.14 -14.77
C GLU A 50 16.82 17.71 -14.25
N SER A 51 16.99 17.55 -12.94
CA SER A 51 17.20 16.24 -12.31
C SER A 51 15.96 15.35 -12.39
N PHE A 52 14.76 15.94 -12.40
CA PHE A 52 13.53 15.18 -12.64
C PHE A 52 13.43 14.70 -14.09
N GLU A 53 13.77 15.54 -15.07
CA GLU A 53 13.75 15.17 -16.49
C GLU A 53 14.72 14.02 -16.77
N GLU A 54 15.95 14.09 -16.23
CA GLU A 54 16.93 12.98 -16.28
C GLU A 54 16.38 11.70 -15.64
N GLY A 55 15.73 11.83 -14.48
CA GLY A 55 15.06 10.71 -13.81
C GLY A 55 13.91 10.12 -14.63
N ALA A 56 13.14 10.96 -15.31
CA ALA A 56 12.04 10.56 -16.17
C ALA A 56 12.53 9.84 -17.44
N GLU A 57 13.60 10.32 -18.07
CA GLU A 57 14.26 9.64 -19.19
C GLU A 57 14.79 8.26 -18.80
N PHE A 58 15.42 8.16 -17.62
CA PHE A 58 15.87 6.89 -17.06
C PHE A 58 14.71 5.92 -16.84
N ILE A 59 13.63 6.35 -16.17
CA ILE A 59 12.44 5.52 -15.93
C ILE A 59 11.75 5.13 -17.24
N GLN A 60 11.69 6.00 -18.24
CA GLN A 60 11.15 5.67 -19.56
C GLN A 60 12.00 4.58 -20.24
N SER A 61 13.32 4.67 -20.15
CA SER A 61 14.25 3.66 -20.68
C SER A 61 14.09 2.30 -19.98
N LEU A 62 14.05 2.29 -18.64
CA LEU A 62 13.76 1.08 -17.87
C LEU A 62 12.40 0.47 -18.23
N THR A 63 11.38 1.30 -18.42
CA THR A 63 10.05 0.85 -18.82
C THR A 63 10.07 0.17 -20.18
N LYS A 64 10.85 0.69 -21.14
CA LYS A 64 11.05 0.07 -22.46
C LYS A 64 11.70 -1.31 -22.32
N PHE A 65 12.74 -1.46 -21.48
CA PHE A 65 13.36 -2.77 -21.21
C PHE A 65 12.40 -3.75 -20.52
N PHE A 66 11.65 -3.28 -19.53
CA PHE A 66 10.61 -4.06 -18.86
C PHE A 66 9.53 -4.56 -19.83
N CYS A 67 9.07 -3.71 -20.74
CA CYS A 67 8.06 -4.09 -21.73
C CYS A 67 8.57 -5.15 -22.72
N LYS A 68 9.84 -5.04 -23.14
CA LYS A 68 10.52 -5.97 -24.06
C LYS A 68 10.86 -7.32 -23.43
N SER A 69 11.01 -7.39 -22.11
CA SER A 69 11.38 -8.60 -21.39
C SER A 69 10.29 -9.68 -21.47
N GLN A 70 10.72 -10.92 -21.71
CA GLN A 70 9.85 -12.10 -21.85
C GLN A 70 9.97 -13.08 -20.66
N ASN A 71 11.16 -13.20 -20.08
CA ASN A 71 11.40 -14.12 -18.97
C ASN A 71 10.74 -13.60 -17.68
N LEU A 72 9.89 -14.41 -17.06
CA LEU A 72 9.10 -14.02 -15.89
C LEU A 72 9.97 -13.58 -14.71
N THR A 73 11.07 -14.28 -14.41
CA THR A 73 12.03 -13.92 -13.36
C THR A 73 12.53 -12.49 -13.52
N ILE A 74 12.92 -12.11 -14.74
CA ILE A 74 13.47 -10.79 -15.08
C ILE A 74 12.35 -9.74 -15.04
N VAL A 75 11.17 -10.08 -15.56
CA VAL A 75 10.00 -9.21 -15.55
C VAL A 75 9.57 -8.85 -14.13
N PHE A 76 9.56 -9.80 -13.20
CA PHE A 76 9.25 -9.54 -11.80
C PHE A 76 10.36 -8.74 -11.09
N ALA A 77 11.64 -9.00 -11.39
CA ALA A 77 12.74 -8.16 -10.89
C ALA A 77 12.58 -6.69 -11.31
N TYR A 78 12.24 -6.44 -12.58
CA TYR A 78 11.91 -5.09 -13.04
C TYR A 78 10.71 -4.51 -12.32
N ALA A 79 9.65 -5.30 -12.09
CA ALA A 79 8.45 -4.82 -11.42
C ALA A 79 8.75 -4.39 -9.96
N GLU A 80 9.56 -5.15 -9.23
CA GLU A 80 9.99 -4.80 -7.88
C GLU A 80 10.85 -3.53 -7.88
N VAL A 81 11.84 -3.45 -8.78
CA VAL A 81 12.76 -2.31 -8.85
C VAL A 81 12.04 -1.03 -9.27
N LEU A 82 11.24 -1.07 -10.34
CA LEU A 82 10.45 0.07 -10.78
C LEU A 82 9.51 0.57 -9.68
N SER A 83 8.85 -0.34 -8.96
CA SER A 83 8.02 0.03 -7.80
C SER A 83 8.85 0.74 -6.73
N SER A 84 10.00 0.19 -6.37
CA SER A 84 10.86 0.76 -5.32
C SER A 84 11.44 2.13 -5.69
N LEU A 85 11.68 2.39 -6.98
CA LEU A 85 12.26 3.64 -7.48
C LEU A 85 11.24 4.77 -7.51
N ILE A 86 10.02 4.50 -7.99
CA ILE A 86 9.02 5.54 -8.21
C ILE A 86 8.19 5.82 -6.95
N LEU A 87 7.97 4.81 -6.10
CA LEU A 87 7.07 4.95 -4.95
C LEU A 87 7.48 6.06 -3.96
N PRO A 88 8.77 6.32 -3.68
CA PRO A 88 9.18 7.46 -2.86
C PRO A 88 8.69 8.82 -3.40
N LEU A 89 8.50 8.95 -4.70
CA LEU A 89 8.03 10.18 -5.34
C LEU A 89 6.51 10.40 -5.20
N ALA A 90 5.74 9.39 -4.79
CA ALA A 90 4.27 9.46 -4.76
C ALA A 90 3.71 10.58 -3.86
N SER A 91 4.42 10.93 -2.78
CA SER A 91 4.05 12.04 -1.90
C SER A 91 4.48 13.41 -2.39
N GLU A 92 5.41 13.48 -3.34
CA GLU A 92 6.12 14.70 -3.74
C GLU A 92 5.70 15.20 -5.13
N LEU A 93 5.30 14.31 -6.04
CA LEU A 93 4.93 14.66 -7.41
C LEU A 93 3.60 15.42 -7.44
N THR A 94 3.61 16.54 -8.17
CA THR A 94 2.43 17.37 -8.45
C THR A 94 2.32 17.62 -9.95
N ALA A 95 2.82 18.75 -10.44
CA ALA A 95 2.81 19.10 -11.86
C ALA A 95 3.65 18.14 -12.71
N GLU A 96 4.71 17.60 -12.14
CA GLU A 96 5.65 16.67 -12.75
C GLU A 96 4.98 15.37 -13.23
N ALA A 97 3.89 14.96 -12.56
CA ALA A 97 3.10 13.79 -12.96
C ALA A 97 2.47 13.92 -14.36
N ASN A 98 2.40 15.15 -14.90
CA ASN A 98 1.89 15.45 -16.24
C ASN A 98 3.00 15.59 -17.29
N HIS A 99 4.28 15.41 -16.92
CA HIS A 99 5.38 15.47 -17.87
C HIS A 99 5.24 14.35 -18.93
N PRO A 100 5.35 14.62 -20.25
CA PRO A 100 5.03 13.64 -21.30
C PRO A 100 5.78 12.31 -21.20
N LEU A 101 7.10 12.35 -20.92
CA LEU A 101 7.91 11.13 -20.76
C LEU A 101 7.45 10.30 -19.55
N TRP A 102 7.03 10.99 -18.47
CA TRP A 102 6.57 10.36 -17.25
C TRP A 102 5.20 9.72 -17.43
N VAL A 103 4.28 10.41 -18.09
CA VAL A 103 2.94 9.89 -18.44
C VAL A 103 3.07 8.66 -19.32
N GLU A 104 3.93 8.69 -20.34
CA GLU A 104 4.16 7.53 -21.20
C GLU A 104 4.71 6.34 -20.40
N ALA A 105 5.74 6.57 -19.57
CA ALA A 105 6.38 5.53 -18.77
C ALA A 105 5.38 4.89 -17.78
N THR A 106 4.72 5.70 -16.95
CA THR A 106 3.73 5.24 -15.96
C THR A 106 2.58 4.47 -16.61
N THR A 107 2.10 4.93 -17.77
CA THR A 107 1.05 4.23 -18.54
C THR A 107 1.51 2.88 -19.08
N GLN A 108 2.72 2.81 -19.65
CA GLN A 108 3.27 1.54 -20.15
C GLN A 108 3.55 0.54 -19.03
N MET A 109 4.09 1.02 -17.90
CA MET A 109 4.32 0.23 -16.69
C MET A 109 3.01 -0.37 -16.19
N TYR A 110 1.97 0.46 -16.01
CA TYR A 110 0.65 0.00 -15.58
C TYR A 110 0.07 -1.05 -16.54
N LYS A 111 0.07 -0.77 -17.85
CA LYS A 111 -0.47 -1.70 -18.86
C LYS A 111 0.23 -3.06 -18.87
N LYS A 112 1.57 -3.08 -18.79
CA LYS A 112 2.34 -4.33 -18.73
C LYS A 112 2.11 -5.06 -17.40
N ALA A 113 2.11 -4.35 -16.27
CA ALA A 113 1.83 -4.92 -14.95
C ALA A 113 0.41 -5.52 -14.85
N HIS A 114 -0.59 -4.83 -15.40
CA HIS A 114 -1.95 -5.31 -15.51
C HIS A 114 -2.01 -6.65 -16.27
N ARG A 115 -1.34 -6.74 -17.43
CA ARG A 115 -1.24 -8.01 -18.19
C ARG A 115 -0.58 -9.12 -17.36
N LEU A 116 0.46 -8.82 -16.59
CA LEU A 116 1.11 -9.82 -15.73
C LEU A 116 0.19 -10.33 -14.62
N CYS A 117 -0.61 -9.43 -14.03
CA CYS A 117 -1.55 -9.78 -12.96
C CYS A 117 -2.67 -10.71 -13.46
N TYR A 118 -3.19 -10.50 -14.67
CA TYR A 118 -4.34 -11.26 -15.18
C TYR A 118 -4.00 -12.36 -16.20
N ASN A 119 -2.86 -12.30 -16.89
CA ASN A 119 -2.43 -13.37 -17.80
C ASN A 119 -1.73 -14.53 -17.07
N SER A 120 -1.24 -14.34 -15.84
CA SER A 120 -0.74 -15.44 -15.01
C SER A 120 -1.87 -16.37 -14.52
N SER A 121 -3.11 -15.89 -14.55
CA SER A 121 -4.30 -16.67 -14.15
C SER A 121 -4.65 -17.81 -15.12
N THR A 122 -4.16 -17.81 -16.36
CA THR A 122 -4.34 -18.94 -17.29
C THR A 122 -3.28 -20.04 -17.12
N ALA A 123 -2.18 -19.80 -16.41
CA ALA A 123 -1.20 -20.86 -16.11
C ALA A 123 -1.56 -21.63 -14.82
N SER A 124 -2.18 -20.98 -13.84
CA SER A 124 -2.53 -21.61 -12.55
C SER A 124 -3.86 -22.37 -12.54
N GLN A 125 -4.67 -22.31 -13.61
CA GLN A 125 -5.94 -23.04 -13.70
C GLN A 125 -5.88 -24.36 -14.48
N VAL A 126 -4.74 -24.70 -15.10
CA VAL A 126 -4.57 -25.99 -15.82
C VAL A 126 -3.82 -27.04 -14.99
N ALA A 127 -3.20 -26.65 -13.87
CA ALA A 127 -2.49 -27.57 -13.00
C ALA A 127 -3.37 -28.06 -11.84
N GLY A 128 -4.31 -28.96 -12.15
CA GLY A 128 -4.76 -29.98 -11.20
C GLY A 128 -3.68 -31.04 -10.91
N SER A 129 -2.40 -30.63 -10.88
CA SER A 129 -1.25 -31.49 -10.67
C SER A 129 -0.54 -31.08 -9.39
N THR A 130 -0.40 -32.05 -8.50
CA THR A 130 0.37 -32.05 -7.25
C THR A 130 1.89 -31.91 -7.48
N ALA A 131 2.32 -31.29 -8.58
CA ALA A 131 3.71 -30.99 -8.84
C ALA A 131 4.10 -29.71 -8.10
N ARG A 132 4.70 -29.88 -6.91
CA ARG A 132 5.57 -28.86 -6.32
C ARG A 132 6.51 -28.35 -7.43
N PRO A 133 6.55 -27.06 -7.77
CA PRO A 133 7.64 -26.56 -8.59
C PRO A 133 8.93 -26.80 -7.81
N ALA A 134 9.91 -27.42 -8.49
CA ALA A 134 11.19 -27.76 -7.92
C ALA A 134 11.80 -26.54 -7.22
N GLN A 135 12.04 -26.68 -5.92
CA GLN A 135 12.78 -25.73 -5.11
C GLN A 135 14.21 -25.64 -5.66
N ASN A 136 14.47 -24.75 -6.62
CA ASN A 136 15.82 -24.31 -6.98
C ASN A 136 15.86 -22.95 -7.71
N THR A 137 14.80 -22.15 -7.60
CA THR A 137 14.88 -20.71 -7.86
C THR A 137 15.38 -20.01 -6.60
N VAL A 138 16.34 -19.10 -6.77
CA VAL A 138 16.90 -18.24 -5.73
C VAL A 138 15.74 -17.64 -4.94
N LYS A 139 15.59 -18.02 -3.66
CA LYS A 139 14.64 -17.42 -2.71
C LYS A 139 15.07 -16.00 -2.36
N SER A 140 15.00 -15.09 -3.32
CA SER A 140 15.35 -13.67 -3.16
C SER A 140 14.34 -12.72 -3.81
N THR A 141 13.17 -13.18 -4.22
CA THR A 141 12.03 -12.29 -4.42
C THR A 141 11.35 -12.10 -3.07
N ILE A 142 11.26 -10.86 -2.62
CA ILE A 142 10.62 -10.49 -1.35
C ILE A 142 9.10 -10.79 -1.45
N TYR A 143 8.58 -10.91 -2.69
CA TYR A 143 7.17 -10.98 -3.02
C TYR A 143 6.83 -12.21 -3.88
N ASN A 144 5.56 -12.64 -3.80
CA ASN A 144 5.00 -13.61 -4.75
C ASN A 144 4.81 -12.95 -6.12
N GLU A 145 4.89 -13.71 -7.21
CA GLU A 145 4.77 -13.22 -8.59
C GLU A 145 3.55 -12.30 -8.82
N GLY A 146 2.37 -12.75 -8.36
CA GLY A 146 1.13 -11.97 -8.46
C GLY A 146 1.08 -10.72 -7.57
N ASP A 147 1.96 -10.62 -6.57
CA ASP A 147 2.04 -9.45 -5.68
C ASP A 147 2.92 -8.37 -6.28
N SER A 148 4.07 -8.73 -6.88
CA SER A 148 4.96 -7.76 -7.52
C SER A 148 4.25 -6.99 -8.64
N ALA A 149 3.36 -7.66 -9.40
CA ALA A 149 2.54 -7.02 -10.41
C ALA A 149 1.56 -5.99 -9.80
N LEU A 150 0.85 -6.36 -8.73
CA LEU A 150 -0.10 -5.48 -8.05
C LEU A 150 0.59 -4.27 -7.39
N ILE A 151 1.76 -4.48 -6.77
CA ILE A 151 2.57 -3.41 -6.20
C ILE A 151 3.01 -2.43 -7.30
N LEU A 152 3.44 -2.94 -8.46
CA LEU A 152 3.84 -2.09 -9.58
C LEU A 152 2.65 -1.30 -10.14
N MET A 153 1.49 -1.94 -10.33
CA MET A 153 0.28 -1.24 -10.76
C MET A 153 -0.06 -0.10 -9.79
N THR A 154 -0.05 -0.40 -8.49
CA THR A 154 -0.34 0.59 -7.44
C THR A 154 0.68 1.71 -7.44
N SER A 155 1.97 1.38 -7.54
CA SER A 155 3.06 2.37 -7.52
C SER A 155 3.00 3.28 -8.75
N ALA A 156 2.73 2.71 -9.93
CA ALA A 156 2.57 3.46 -11.17
C ALA A 156 1.39 4.43 -11.11
N LEU A 157 0.23 3.99 -10.60
CA LEU A 157 -0.92 4.87 -10.37
C LEU A 157 -0.62 5.92 -9.30
N ALA A 158 0.10 5.55 -8.25
CA ALA A 158 0.45 6.47 -7.19
C ALA A 158 1.37 7.60 -7.65
N VAL A 159 1.97 7.53 -8.84
CA VAL A 159 2.78 8.60 -9.45
C VAL A 159 2.26 9.07 -10.80
N SER A 160 1.09 8.61 -11.25
CA SER A 160 0.56 8.93 -12.58
C SER A 160 -0.16 10.28 -12.65
N SER A 161 -0.43 10.71 -13.88
CA SER A 161 -1.34 11.82 -14.16
C SER A 161 -2.75 11.59 -13.62
N GLN A 162 -3.53 12.67 -13.56
CA GLN A 162 -4.92 12.65 -13.14
C GLN A 162 -5.79 11.74 -14.00
N ASP A 163 -5.59 11.75 -15.32
CA ASP A 163 -6.40 11.00 -16.27
C ASP A 163 -6.27 9.49 -16.04
N LEU A 164 -5.04 8.97 -16.04
CA LEU A 164 -4.80 7.54 -15.82
C LEU A 164 -5.28 7.11 -14.43
N PHE A 165 -5.01 7.92 -13.40
CA PHE A 165 -5.41 7.59 -12.03
C PHE A 165 -6.94 7.54 -11.91
N GLY A 166 -7.62 8.60 -12.34
CA GLY A 166 -9.06 8.80 -12.16
C GLY A 166 -9.91 7.68 -12.76
N GLU A 167 -9.49 7.12 -13.89
CA GLU A 167 -10.17 6.02 -14.57
C GLU A 167 -9.94 4.66 -13.91
N THR A 168 -8.74 4.40 -13.39
CA THR A 168 -8.30 3.02 -13.11
C THR A 168 -8.17 2.67 -11.64
N TRP A 169 -7.95 3.64 -10.74
CA TRP A 169 -7.59 3.34 -9.35
C TRP A 169 -8.64 2.52 -8.60
N PHE A 170 -9.92 2.82 -8.82
CA PHE A 170 -11.02 2.13 -8.14
C PHE A 170 -11.29 0.77 -8.79
N GLU A 171 -11.21 0.69 -10.12
CA GLU A 171 -11.33 -0.57 -10.86
C GLU A 171 -10.25 -1.59 -10.42
N LEU A 172 -9.04 -1.12 -10.14
CA LEU A 172 -7.95 -1.94 -9.60
C LEU A 172 -8.35 -2.61 -8.27
N ILE A 173 -9.02 -1.87 -7.39
CA ILE A 173 -9.53 -2.37 -6.10
C ILE A 173 -10.66 -3.37 -6.33
N GLU A 174 -11.62 -3.05 -7.19
CA GLU A 174 -12.75 -3.95 -7.46
C GLU A 174 -12.29 -5.28 -8.05
N SER A 175 -11.35 -5.23 -8.99
CA SER A 175 -10.84 -6.41 -9.70
C SER A 175 -9.97 -7.34 -8.84
N ASN A 176 -9.43 -6.84 -7.72
CA ASN A 176 -8.58 -7.60 -6.81
C ASN A 176 -9.23 -7.93 -5.46
N ILE A 177 -10.54 -7.71 -5.31
CA ILE A 177 -11.26 -7.94 -4.05
C ILE A 177 -11.21 -9.42 -3.59
N ASN A 178 -10.99 -10.35 -4.53
CA ASN A 178 -10.79 -11.77 -4.23
C ASN A 178 -9.59 -12.05 -3.31
N ARG A 179 -8.62 -11.14 -3.23
CA ARG A 179 -7.47 -11.20 -2.31
C ARG A 179 -7.88 -11.03 -0.83
N LEU A 180 -9.10 -10.53 -0.57
CA LEU A 180 -9.68 -10.46 0.77
C LEU A 180 -10.57 -11.65 1.11
N LYS A 181 -10.47 -12.79 0.41
CA LYS A 181 -11.22 -13.98 0.83
C LYS A 181 -10.65 -14.54 2.16
N PRO A 182 -11.48 -15.16 3.03
CA PRO A 182 -11.02 -15.68 4.32
C PRO A 182 -9.82 -16.62 4.22
N LYS A 183 -9.79 -17.48 3.19
CA LYS A 183 -8.74 -18.49 2.93
C LYS A 183 -7.41 -17.91 2.44
N VAL A 184 -7.37 -16.65 2.01
CA VAL A 184 -6.14 -16.02 1.52
C VAL A 184 -5.22 -15.76 2.72
N GLU A 185 -3.92 -15.96 2.51
CA GLU A 185 -2.90 -15.74 3.53
C GLU A 185 -2.90 -14.29 4.03
N THR A 186 -2.70 -14.11 5.34
CA THR A 186 -2.71 -12.79 5.99
C THR A 186 -1.71 -11.82 5.37
N ALA A 187 -0.49 -12.26 5.04
CA ALA A 187 0.53 -11.42 4.42
C ALA A 187 0.07 -10.82 3.07
N MET A 188 -0.64 -11.62 2.26
CA MET A 188 -1.22 -11.17 0.98
C MET A 188 -2.32 -10.13 1.21
N LYS A 189 -3.16 -10.33 2.24
CA LYS A 189 -4.20 -9.36 2.64
C LYS A 189 -3.56 -8.05 3.10
N THR A 190 -2.55 -8.12 3.96
CA THR A 190 -1.84 -6.93 4.48
C THR A 190 -1.23 -6.13 3.33
N ARG A 191 -0.54 -6.79 2.39
CA ARG A 191 0.01 -6.14 1.20
C ARG A 191 -1.07 -5.47 0.36
N TYR A 192 -2.20 -6.14 0.16
CA TYR A 192 -3.31 -5.56 -0.60
C TYR A 192 -3.91 -4.35 0.09
N MET A 193 -4.08 -4.39 1.41
CA MET A 193 -4.55 -3.24 2.20
C MET A 193 -3.56 -2.07 2.15
N THR A 194 -2.25 -2.33 2.15
CA THR A 194 -1.23 -1.31 1.89
C THR A 194 -1.34 -0.71 0.49
N CYS A 195 -1.70 -1.51 -0.52
CA CYS A 195 -1.94 -0.97 -1.85
C CYS A 195 -3.17 -0.04 -1.87
N ILE A 196 -4.27 -0.46 -1.23
CA ILE A 196 -5.47 0.38 -1.09
C ILE A 196 -5.16 1.67 -0.33
N SER A 197 -4.40 1.61 0.77
CA SER A 197 -4.07 2.81 1.54
C SER A 197 -3.28 3.83 0.71
N ARG A 198 -2.34 3.38 -0.13
CA ARG A 198 -1.60 4.24 -1.07
C ARG A 198 -2.52 4.89 -2.10
N LEU A 199 -3.42 4.13 -2.73
CA LEU A 199 -4.37 4.66 -3.71
C LEU A 199 -5.32 5.67 -3.08
N VAL A 200 -5.89 5.35 -1.90
CA VAL A 200 -6.78 6.25 -1.16
C VAL A 200 -6.04 7.52 -0.74
N TRP A 201 -4.77 7.41 -0.32
CA TRP A 201 -3.95 8.58 -0.01
C TRP A 201 -3.84 9.50 -1.22
N VAL A 202 -3.49 8.98 -2.39
CA VAL A 202 -3.35 9.78 -3.62
C VAL A 202 -4.69 10.40 -4.03
N TYR A 203 -5.77 9.64 -3.94
CA TYR A 203 -7.12 10.13 -4.25
C TYR A 203 -7.52 11.30 -3.35
N ILE A 204 -7.38 11.16 -2.03
CA ILE A 204 -7.82 12.19 -1.08
C ILE A 204 -6.91 13.42 -1.10
N ASN A 205 -5.61 13.22 -1.32
CA ASN A 205 -4.62 14.27 -1.06
C ASN A 205 -4.01 14.93 -2.29
N ARG A 206 -3.97 14.24 -3.44
CA ARG A 206 -3.40 14.78 -4.67
C ARG A 206 -4.47 15.03 -5.72
N LEU A 207 -5.40 14.08 -5.87
CA LEU A 207 -6.38 14.06 -6.96
C LEU A 207 -7.83 13.94 -6.46
N PRO A 208 -8.30 14.82 -5.56
CA PRO A 208 -9.65 14.73 -5.03
C PRO A 208 -10.70 15.10 -6.10
N ASP A 209 -11.81 14.36 -6.12
CA ASP A 209 -13.00 14.75 -6.89
C ASP A 209 -13.81 15.83 -6.14
N THR A 210 -14.93 16.27 -6.74
CA THR A 210 -15.97 17.00 -6.02
C THR A 210 -16.43 16.24 -4.77
N LEU A 211 -16.79 16.96 -3.70
CA LEU A 211 -17.19 16.36 -2.42
C LEU A 211 -18.24 15.25 -2.57
N ASN A 212 -19.25 15.45 -3.41
CA ASN A 212 -20.30 14.46 -3.65
C ASN A 212 -19.77 13.17 -4.29
N ASN A 213 -18.82 13.26 -5.23
CA ASN A 213 -18.20 12.09 -5.85
C ASN A 213 -17.27 11.39 -4.88
N THR A 214 -16.52 12.16 -4.08
CA THR A 214 -15.64 11.64 -3.02
C THR A 214 -16.43 10.80 -2.02
N VAL A 215 -17.52 11.34 -1.47
CA VAL A 215 -18.39 10.60 -0.53
C VAL A 215 -18.93 9.32 -1.16
N LYS A 216 -19.42 9.37 -2.41
CA LYS A 216 -19.92 8.17 -3.11
C LYS A 216 -18.84 7.10 -3.33
N LYS A 217 -17.61 7.50 -3.70
CA LYS A 217 -16.50 6.53 -3.85
C LYS A 217 -16.08 5.95 -2.50
N LEU A 218 -16.07 6.76 -1.44
CA LEU A 218 -15.77 6.28 -0.09
C LEU A 218 -16.84 5.31 0.43
N ASP A 219 -18.12 5.58 0.19
CA ASP A 219 -19.20 4.65 0.55
C ASP A 219 -19.01 3.30 -0.13
N ARG A 220 -18.74 3.30 -1.45
CA ARG A 220 -18.43 2.07 -2.20
C ARG A 220 -17.20 1.36 -1.64
N LEU A 221 -16.14 2.09 -1.31
CA LEU A 221 -14.92 1.50 -0.72
C LEU A 221 -15.21 0.81 0.61
N PHE A 222 -15.88 1.48 1.54
CA PHE A 222 -16.16 0.92 2.86
C PHE A 222 -17.21 -0.18 2.82
N ASP A 223 -18.15 -0.14 1.88
CA ASP A 223 -19.03 -1.28 1.60
C ASP A 223 -18.23 -2.47 1.06
N LEU A 224 -17.29 -2.28 0.14
CA LEU A 224 -16.42 -3.37 -0.34
C LEU A 224 -15.57 -3.98 0.77
N LEU A 225 -15.09 -3.17 1.72
CA LEU A 225 -14.21 -3.64 2.80
C LEU A 225 -14.97 -4.25 3.98
N PHE A 226 -16.11 -3.68 4.39
CA PHE A 226 -16.72 -3.99 5.70
C PHE A 226 -18.22 -4.24 5.68
N PHE A 227 -18.98 -3.52 4.87
CA PHE A 227 -20.43 -3.41 5.07
C PHE A 227 -21.28 -4.03 3.97
N GLY A 228 -20.67 -4.39 2.85
CA GLY A 228 -21.33 -5.01 1.72
C GLY A 228 -21.80 -6.43 2.03
N PRO A 229 -22.75 -6.95 1.25
CA PRO A 229 -23.34 -8.28 1.47
C PRO A 229 -22.32 -9.42 1.34
N ASN A 230 -21.19 -9.18 0.68
CA ASN A 230 -20.13 -10.16 0.46
C ASN A 230 -19.11 -10.25 1.61
N VAL A 231 -19.23 -9.36 2.61
CA VAL A 231 -18.29 -9.23 3.74
C VAL A 231 -18.98 -9.16 5.10
N SER A 232 -20.30 -8.90 5.14
CA SER A 232 -21.07 -8.73 6.37
C SER A 232 -21.41 -10.03 7.12
N GLY A 233 -21.14 -11.21 6.54
CA GLY A 233 -21.39 -12.51 7.17
C GLY A 233 -20.20 -13.09 7.94
N ARG A 234 -20.44 -13.81 9.06
CA ARG A 234 -19.36 -14.47 9.85
C ARG A 234 -18.46 -15.38 9.02
N LYS A 235 -19.00 -16.10 8.04
CA LYS A 235 -18.23 -17.00 7.15
C LYS A 235 -17.38 -16.25 6.11
N GLN A 236 -17.65 -14.97 5.90
CA GLN A 236 -16.98 -14.12 4.91
C GLN A 236 -16.02 -13.12 5.57
N GLN A 237 -15.88 -13.17 6.90
CA GLN A 237 -14.94 -12.32 7.62
C GLN A 237 -13.50 -12.65 7.22
N TRP A 238 -12.82 -11.66 6.68
CA TRP A 238 -11.44 -11.77 6.20
C TRP A 238 -10.40 -11.15 7.13
N LEU A 239 -10.86 -10.22 7.99
CA LEU A 239 -10.08 -9.55 9.00
C LEU A 239 -9.72 -10.53 10.11
N THR A 240 -8.42 -10.62 10.43
CA THR A 240 -7.84 -11.49 11.46
C THR A 240 -7.26 -10.64 12.59
N HIS A 241 -6.77 -11.28 13.64
CA HIS A 241 -6.10 -10.62 14.77
C HIS A 241 -4.69 -10.09 14.45
N ASP A 242 -4.24 -10.24 13.21
CA ASP A 242 -2.91 -9.83 12.81
C ASP A 242 -2.74 -8.31 12.89
N ILE A 243 -1.69 -7.87 13.58
CA ILE A 243 -1.51 -6.47 13.93
C ILE A 243 -1.11 -5.63 12.72
N GLU A 244 -0.30 -6.19 11.81
CA GLU A 244 0.10 -5.51 10.57
C GLU A 244 -1.08 -5.35 9.63
N LEU A 245 -1.94 -6.37 9.53
CA LEU A 245 -3.19 -6.27 8.79
C LEU A 245 -4.07 -5.17 9.40
N ILE A 246 -4.33 -5.21 10.72
CA ILE A 246 -5.14 -4.19 11.38
C ILE A 246 -4.54 -2.78 11.21
N ASN A 247 -3.21 -2.64 11.25
CA ASN A 247 -2.50 -1.39 10.97
C ASN A 247 -2.81 -0.86 9.58
N SER A 248 -2.61 -1.69 8.55
CA SER A 248 -2.84 -1.30 7.15
C SER A 248 -4.29 -0.89 6.90
N VAL A 249 -5.24 -1.55 7.55
CA VAL A 249 -6.68 -1.21 7.46
C VAL A 249 -7.01 0.07 8.23
N ALA A 250 -6.46 0.24 9.44
CA ALA A 250 -6.64 1.45 10.23
C ALA A 250 -6.08 2.68 9.52
N GLU A 251 -4.97 2.52 8.79
CA GLU A 251 -4.35 3.59 8.00
C GLU A 251 -5.28 4.12 6.91
N ILE A 252 -6.06 3.25 6.23
CA ILE A 252 -7.07 3.70 5.26
C ILE A 252 -8.13 4.58 5.93
N ILE A 253 -8.64 4.15 7.08
CA ILE A 253 -9.65 4.91 7.84
C ILE A 253 -9.06 6.26 8.28
N ARG A 254 -7.83 6.25 8.80
CA ARG A 254 -7.07 7.43 9.25
C ARG A 254 -6.89 8.46 8.13
N ILE A 255 -6.44 8.01 6.95
CA ILE A 255 -6.23 8.87 5.77
C ILE A 255 -7.52 9.60 5.39
N VAL A 256 -8.64 8.88 5.32
CA VAL A 256 -9.94 9.48 4.96
C VAL A 256 -10.43 10.41 6.08
N ALA A 257 -10.27 10.02 7.33
CA ALA A 257 -10.74 10.77 8.49
C ALA A 257 -10.06 12.14 8.62
N PHE A 258 -8.82 12.29 8.17
CA PHE A 258 -8.10 13.55 8.29
C PHE A 258 -8.84 14.72 7.60
N LEU A 259 -9.41 14.50 6.41
CA LEU A 259 -10.20 15.51 5.70
C LEU A 259 -11.72 15.34 5.88
N HIS A 260 -12.19 14.13 6.19
CA HIS A 260 -13.61 13.78 6.25
C HIS A 260 -14.00 13.13 7.59
N PHE A 261 -13.56 13.72 8.71
CA PHE A 261 -13.71 13.13 10.04
C PHE A 261 -15.15 12.78 10.41
N ASN A 262 -16.10 13.72 10.26
CA ASN A 262 -17.52 13.48 10.61
C ASN A 262 -18.11 12.33 9.80
N TYR A 263 -17.81 12.28 8.49
CA TYR A 263 -18.24 11.19 7.62
C TYR A 263 -17.70 9.84 8.11
N VAL A 264 -16.39 9.76 8.43
CA VAL A 264 -15.77 8.53 8.91
C VAL A 264 -16.31 8.11 10.28
N LEU A 265 -16.52 9.07 11.18
CA LEU A 265 -17.07 8.80 12.51
C LEU A 265 -18.44 8.13 12.40
N ASP A 266 -19.36 8.74 11.67
CA ASP A 266 -20.76 8.28 11.59
C ASP A 266 -20.92 7.03 10.72
N ASN A 267 -20.30 7.02 9.54
CA ASN A 267 -20.56 5.98 8.54
C ASN A 267 -19.61 4.79 8.62
N VAL A 268 -18.44 4.94 9.25
CA VAL A 268 -17.41 3.88 9.31
C VAL A 268 -17.17 3.42 10.74
N ILE A 269 -16.69 4.29 11.63
CA ILE A 269 -16.27 3.93 13.00
C ILE A 269 -17.46 3.45 13.82
N LEU A 270 -18.54 4.24 13.90
CA LEU A 270 -19.74 3.86 14.67
C LEU A 270 -20.44 2.63 14.08
N LYS A 271 -20.46 2.50 12.74
CA LYS A 271 -21.03 1.34 12.05
C LYS A 271 -20.21 0.06 12.31
N LEU A 272 -18.88 0.14 12.28
CA LEU A 272 -17.99 -0.97 12.66
C LEU A 272 -18.15 -1.32 14.14
N LEU A 273 -18.22 -0.34 15.03
CA LEU A 273 -18.40 -0.56 16.47
C LEU A 273 -19.71 -1.32 16.74
N ARG A 274 -20.83 -0.83 16.20
CA ARG A 274 -22.14 -1.51 16.32
C ARG A 274 -22.10 -2.92 15.72
N GLY A 275 -21.51 -3.06 14.53
CA GLY A 275 -21.32 -4.35 13.88
C GLY A 275 -20.36 -5.30 14.61
N SER A 276 -19.60 -4.81 15.58
CA SER A 276 -18.67 -5.63 16.36
C SER A 276 -19.37 -6.47 17.42
N PHE A 277 -20.55 -6.05 17.89
CA PHE A 277 -21.28 -6.70 18.99
C PHE A 277 -22.37 -7.68 18.51
N GLY A 278 -22.48 -7.93 17.20
CA GLY A 278 -23.47 -8.88 16.66
C GLY A 278 -24.94 -8.55 17.01
N GLY A 279 -25.24 -7.33 17.45
CA GLY A 279 -26.52 -6.92 18.02
C GLY A 279 -26.37 -6.32 19.43
N MET A 280 -27.31 -6.63 20.32
CA MET A 280 -27.39 -6.09 21.69
C MET A 280 -26.73 -6.97 22.77
N SER A 281 -26.19 -8.16 22.44
CA SER A 281 -25.59 -9.07 23.41
C SER A 281 -24.06 -9.19 23.25
N LEU A 282 -23.36 -9.36 24.37
CA LEU A 282 -21.89 -9.41 24.42
C LEU A 282 -21.31 -10.78 23.99
N GLU A 283 -22.17 -11.76 23.68
CA GLU A 283 -21.75 -13.16 23.43
C GLU A 283 -21.23 -13.39 22.01
N ASN A 284 -21.54 -12.50 21.06
CA ASN A 284 -21.13 -12.62 19.64
C ASN A 284 -20.19 -11.47 19.21
N VAL A 285 -19.21 -11.14 20.06
CA VAL A 285 -18.24 -10.07 19.79
C VAL A 285 -17.21 -10.50 18.73
N SER A 286 -16.92 -9.60 17.79
CA SER A 286 -15.79 -9.72 16.86
C SER A 286 -14.62 -8.84 17.34
N PRO A 287 -13.65 -9.42 18.07
CA PRO A 287 -12.58 -8.66 18.70
C PRO A 287 -11.68 -7.94 17.68
N GLU A 288 -11.51 -8.48 16.47
CA GLU A 288 -10.68 -7.87 15.42
C GLU A 288 -11.26 -6.51 14.98
N LYS A 289 -12.58 -6.43 14.84
CA LYS A 289 -13.27 -5.18 14.50
C LYS A 289 -13.20 -4.17 15.63
N LEU A 290 -13.30 -4.61 16.89
CA LEU A 290 -13.13 -3.73 18.05
C LEU A 290 -11.71 -3.15 18.12
N ILE A 291 -10.68 -3.99 17.95
CA ILE A 291 -9.29 -3.54 17.93
C ILE A 291 -9.09 -2.52 16.79
N LEU A 292 -9.61 -2.81 15.59
CA LEU A 292 -9.57 -1.88 14.46
C LEU A 292 -10.24 -0.54 14.78
N VAL A 293 -11.45 -0.56 15.36
CA VAL A 293 -12.19 0.66 15.73
C VAL A 293 -11.40 1.51 16.72
N VAL A 294 -10.92 0.92 17.81
CA VAL A 294 -10.16 1.63 18.84
C VAL A 294 -8.88 2.22 18.24
N LYS A 295 -8.17 1.44 17.42
CA LYS A 295 -6.92 1.86 16.82
C LYS A 295 -7.12 2.99 15.80
N ALA A 296 -8.05 2.83 14.87
CA ALA A 296 -8.37 3.84 13.88
C ALA A 296 -8.83 5.14 14.54
N TYR A 297 -9.74 5.08 15.52
CA TYR A 297 -10.21 6.27 16.22
C TYR A 297 -9.08 6.98 16.99
N THR A 298 -8.20 6.21 17.65
CA THR A 298 -7.03 6.78 18.36
C THR A 298 -6.08 7.48 17.41
N LEU A 299 -5.81 6.91 16.23
CA LEU A 299 -4.99 7.53 15.18
C LEU A 299 -5.64 8.82 14.68
N CYS A 300 -6.95 8.81 14.41
CA CYS A 300 -7.68 10.00 13.97
C CYS A 300 -7.59 11.15 15.00
N LEU A 301 -7.78 10.85 16.29
CA LEU A 301 -7.67 11.84 17.36
C LEU A 301 -6.24 12.39 17.49
N ARG A 302 -5.21 11.56 17.28
CA ARG A 302 -3.81 12.00 17.29
C ARG A 302 -3.55 12.98 16.16
N ASP A 303 -3.95 12.66 14.94
CA ASP A 303 -3.73 13.53 13.79
C ASP A 303 -4.51 14.84 13.94
N PHE A 304 -5.76 14.77 14.38
CA PHE A 304 -6.59 15.94 14.64
C PHE A 304 -5.97 16.86 15.70
N LYS A 305 -5.43 16.29 16.79
CA LYS A 305 -4.73 17.06 17.82
C LYS A 305 -3.43 17.68 17.31
N SER A 306 -2.68 16.96 16.49
CA SER A 306 -1.38 17.43 15.97
C SER A 306 -1.50 18.40 14.79
N GLY A 307 -2.63 18.38 14.09
CA GLY A 307 -2.83 19.09 12.81
C GLY A 307 -1.97 18.54 11.66
N LYS A 308 -1.21 17.47 11.89
CA LYS A 308 -0.34 16.86 10.88
C LYS A 308 -1.12 15.82 10.09
N LYS A 309 -1.10 15.98 8.77
CA LYS A 309 -1.67 15.03 7.83
C LYS A 309 -0.93 13.70 7.89
N PRO A 310 -1.63 12.55 7.76
CA PRO A 310 -0.98 11.25 7.57
C PRO A 310 0.00 11.25 6.39
N GLU A 311 1.19 10.71 6.61
CA GLU A 311 2.19 10.54 5.56
C GLU A 311 1.73 9.50 4.53
N PHE A 312 2.34 9.55 3.34
CA PHE A 312 2.09 8.52 2.34
C PHE A 312 2.58 7.14 2.86
N PRO A 313 1.78 6.06 2.73
CA PRO A 313 2.17 4.75 3.25
C PRO A 313 3.41 4.17 2.57
N LYS A 314 4.55 4.24 3.26
CA LYS A 314 5.83 3.65 2.82
C LYS A 314 5.94 2.19 3.30
N GLU A 315 6.57 1.34 2.50
CA GLU A 315 7.01 0.01 2.96
C GLU A 315 8.15 0.26 3.96
N GLU A 316 7.87 0.16 5.26
CA GLU A 316 8.91 0.19 6.28
C GLU A 316 9.84 -1.02 6.08
N ILE A 317 10.99 -0.79 5.44
CA ILE A 317 12.16 -1.65 5.61
C ILE A 317 12.62 -1.42 7.05
N GLY A 318 11.97 -2.12 7.98
CA GLY A 318 12.29 -2.23 9.42
C GLY A 318 12.58 -0.92 10.15
N ASN A 319 11.63 -0.41 10.95
CA ASN A 319 11.79 -0.16 12.38
C ASN A 319 10.71 0.78 12.98
N ASN A 320 10.06 0.25 14.02
CA ASN A 320 9.89 0.82 15.37
C ASN A 320 8.95 2.02 15.65
N GLU A 321 8.36 2.73 14.68
CA GLU A 321 7.41 3.81 15.03
C GLU A 321 5.96 3.33 15.24
N THR A 322 5.60 2.21 14.61
CA THR A 322 4.25 1.63 14.74
C THR A 322 4.05 0.86 16.06
N ASP A 323 5.13 0.51 16.75
CA ASP A 323 5.13 -0.26 17.99
C ASP A 323 4.73 0.57 19.23
N GLU A 324 4.88 1.89 19.20
CA GLU A 324 4.47 2.73 20.34
C GLU A 324 2.95 2.68 20.59
N ILE A 325 2.14 2.35 19.57
CA ILE A 325 0.69 2.21 19.73
C ILE A 325 0.34 0.87 20.38
N ILE A 326 1.20 -0.14 20.26
CA ILE A 326 1.03 -1.46 20.91
C ILE A 326 1.38 -1.37 22.41
N CYS A 327 2.19 -0.38 22.84
CA CYS A 327 2.41 -0.14 24.27
C CYS A 327 1.14 0.26 25.04
N LEU A 328 0.04 0.67 24.37
CA LEU A 328 -1.27 0.83 25.01
C LEU A 328 -1.98 -0.50 25.28
N ALA A 329 -1.57 -1.60 24.65
CA ALA A 329 -2.09 -2.95 24.94
C ALA A 329 -1.28 -3.67 26.04
N SER A 330 -0.16 -3.12 26.48
CA SER A 330 0.47 -3.58 27.72
C SER A 330 -0.29 -3.02 28.92
N ASN A 331 -0.82 -3.92 29.75
CA ASN A 331 -1.51 -3.59 31.01
C ASN A 331 -0.72 -2.64 31.93
N LYS A 332 0.60 -2.44 31.70
CA LYS A 332 1.40 -1.44 32.40
C LYS A 332 1.08 0.02 31.99
N SER A 333 0.81 0.30 30.73
CA SER A 333 0.58 1.68 30.24
C SER A 333 -0.81 2.20 30.59
N ILE A 334 -1.82 1.32 30.49
CA ILE A 334 -3.19 1.63 30.94
C ILE A 334 -3.22 1.84 32.46
N LYS A 335 -2.55 0.99 33.26
CA LYS A 335 -2.38 1.24 34.70
C LYS A 335 -1.69 2.57 34.98
N ALA A 336 -0.61 2.89 34.27
CA ALA A 336 0.10 4.15 34.45
C ALA A 336 -0.78 5.37 34.09
N LEU A 337 -1.66 5.28 33.09
CA LEU A 337 -2.62 6.34 32.74
C LEU A 337 -3.71 6.52 33.81
N PHE A 338 -4.21 5.42 34.41
CA PHE A 338 -5.21 5.49 35.48
C PHE A 338 -4.60 5.83 36.85
N GLU A 339 -3.38 5.41 37.17
CA GLU A 339 -2.67 5.78 38.40
C GLU A 339 -2.26 7.26 38.39
N LYS A 340 -1.84 7.79 37.22
CA LYS A 340 -1.47 9.21 37.06
C LYS A 340 -2.68 10.15 37.11
N ASN A 341 -3.87 9.65 36.79
CA ASN A 341 -5.13 10.40 36.93
C ASN A 341 -5.86 10.15 38.26
N GLY A 342 -5.67 8.99 38.90
CA GLY A 342 -6.19 8.69 40.23
C GLY A 342 -5.62 9.62 41.31
N ASN A 343 -4.31 9.90 41.25
CA ASN A 343 -3.66 10.80 42.21
C ASN A 343 -3.98 12.30 41.99
N LYS A 344 -4.53 12.68 40.83
CA LYS A 344 -5.01 14.05 40.57
C LYS A 344 -6.48 14.28 40.91
N ILE A 345 -7.26 13.21 41.04
CA ILE A 345 -8.68 13.30 41.42
C ILE A 345 -8.81 13.27 42.96
N VAL A 346 -7.97 12.49 43.66
CA VAL A 346 -7.99 12.47 45.14
C VAL A 346 -7.43 13.77 45.75
N SER A 347 -6.43 14.40 45.12
CA SER A 347 -5.86 15.67 45.60
C SER A 347 -6.69 16.93 45.33
N LYS A 348 -7.82 16.81 44.61
CA LYS A 348 -8.75 17.93 44.38
C LYS A 348 -10.05 17.85 45.19
N VAL A 349 -10.28 16.75 45.91
CA VAL A 349 -11.45 16.60 46.81
C VAL A 349 -11.11 17.00 48.26
N GLU A 350 -9.83 16.99 48.66
CA GLU A 350 -9.40 17.44 50.01
C GLU A 350 -9.13 18.96 50.13
N GLN A 351 -9.52 19.78 49.14
CA GLN A 351 -9.40 21.25 49.21
C GLN A 351 -10.74 22.00 49.20
N PHE A 352 -11.86 21.32 49.42
CA PHE A 352 -13.19 21.93 49.55
C PHE A 352 -13.95 21.52 50.82
N ASP A 353 -13.22 21.26 51.92
CA ASP A 353 -13.80 21.22 53.27
C ASP A 353 -12.96 22.11 54.22
N VAL A 354 -13.19 23.43 54.15
CA VAL A 354 -13.09 24.39 55.27
C VAL A 354 -14.20 25.43 55.10
#